data_AF-G5AW76-F1
#
_entry.id   AF-G5AW76-F1
#
_cell.length_a   1.000
_cell.length_b   1.000
_cell.length_c   1.000
_cell.angle_alpha   90.00
_cell.angle_beta   90.00
_cell.angle_gamma   90.00
#
_symmetry.space_group_name_H-M   'P 1'
#
loop_
_entity.id
_entity.type
_entity.pdbx_description
1 polymer ?
#
loop_
_entity_poly.entity_id
_entity_poly.type
_entity_poly.pdbx_seq_one_letter_code
_entity_poly.pdbx_strand_id
1 'polypeptide(L)' 'METALALEKNLNQALLDLHALGGADADRHLCEFLVSHFLEEEVKIIRKMDDQLTNLRRLASPEAVLSESL' A
#
# COMPACT_ATOMS: atom_id res chain seq x y z
N MET A 1 -0.62 -6.51 -11.28
CA MET A 1 -1.08 -5.86 -10.03
C MET A 1 -0.09 -6.04 -8.89
N GLU A 2 0.51 -7.23 -8.73
CA GLU A 2 1.55 -7.48 -7.72
C GLU A 2 2.76 -6.56 -7.86
N THR A 3 3.24 -6.30 -9.08
CA THR A 3 4.33 -5.34 -9.34
C THR A 3 3.98 -3.92 -8.90
N ALA A 4 2.73 -3.48 -9.14
CA ALA A 4 2.28 -2.16 -8.73
C ALA A 4 2.18 -2.06 -7.20
N LEU A 5 1.66 -3.09 -6.53
CA LEU A 5 1.64 -3.16 -5.07
C LEU A 5 3.06 -3.12 -4.46
N ALA A 6 4.03 -3.80 -5.08
CA ALA A 6 5.42 -3.74 -4.65
C ALA A 6 6.00 -2.31 -4.82
N LEU A 7 5.62 -1.61 -5.89
CA LEU A 7 5.99 -0.21 -6.09
C LEU A 7 5.41 0.70 -5.00
N GLU A 8 4.12 0.58 -4.67
CA GLU A 8 3.50 1.38 -3.60
C GLU A 8 4.15 1.10 -2.23
N LYS A 9 4.43 -0.17 -1.91
CA LYS A 9 5.13 -0.53 -0.67
C LYS A 9 6.52 0.11 -0.59
N ASN A 10 7.25 0.14 -1.72
CA ASN A 10 8.56 0.80 -1.79
C ASN A 10 8.45 2.33 -1.68
N LEU A 11 7.43 2.94 -2.30
CA LEU A 11 7.17 4.38 -2.22
C LEU A 11 6.84 4.80 -0.79
N ASN A 12 5.93 4.08 -0.12
CA ASN A 12 5.60 4.30 1.27
C ASN A 12 6.83 4.17 2.20
N GLN A 13 7.71 3.19 1.95
CA GLN A 13 8.96 3.07 2.72
C GLN A 13 9.87 4.29 2.51
N ALA A 14 10.05 4.75 1.26
CA ALA A 14 10.85 5.94 0.97
C ALA A 14 10.27 7.21 1.64
N LEU A 15 8.94 7.33 1.72
CA LEU A 15 8.27 8.42 2.42
C LEU A 15 8.45 8.35 3.95
N LEU A 16 8.43 7.15 4.52
CA LEU A 16 8.73 6.95 5.95
C LEU A 16 10.19 7.29 6.27
N ASP A 17 11.12 6.90 5.40
CA ASP A 17 12.55 7.23 5.55
C ASP A 17 12.75 8.75 5.48
N LEU A 18 12.08 9.44 4.55
CA LEU A 18 12.12 10.89 4.46
C LEU A 18 11.50 11.57 5.68
N HIS A 19 10.40 11.04 6.21
CA HIS A 19 9.79 11.53 7.44
C HIS A 19 10.73 11.36 8.65
N ALA A 20 11.44 10.23 8.74
CA ALA A 20 12.44 10.00 9.79
C ALA A 20 13.61 11.00 9.71
N LEU A 21 14.09 11.30 8.49
CA LEU A 21 15.10 12.34 8.26
C LEU A 21 14.59 13.72 8.69
N GLY A 22 13.37 14.11 8.29
CA GLY A 22 12.75 15.36 8.72
C GLY A 22 12.61 15.46 10.23
N GLY A 23 12.29 14.35 10.90
CA GLY A 23 12.23 14.28 12.36
C GLY A 23 13.60 14.47 13.03
N ALA A 24 14.66 13.91 12.45
CA ALA A 24 16.04 14.08 12.93
C ALA A 24 16.52 15.55 12.81
N ASP A 25 16.11 16.24 11.74
CA ASP A 25 16.41 17.65 11.50
C ASP A 25 15.44 18.62 12.20
N ALA A 26 14.48 18.08 12.99
CA ALA A 26 13.43 18.83 13.67
C ALA A 26 12.54 19.69 12.74
N ASP A 27 12.40 19.29 11.47
CA ASP A 27 11.51 19.93 10.51
C ASP A 27 10.08 19.41 10.68
N ARG A 28 9.34 20.07 11.58
CA ARG A 28 7.94 19.75 11.86
C ARG A 28 7.04 19.94 10.63
N HIS A 29 7.34 20.94 9.79
CA HIS A 29 6.49 21.25 8.64
C HIS A 29 6.61 20.15 7.57
N LEU A 30 7.83 19.68 7.30
CA LEU A 30 8.06 18.55 6.41
C LEU A 30 7.34 17.28 6.94
N CYS A 31 7.50 16.97 8.22
CA CYS A 31 6.86 15.78 8.81
C CYS A 31 5.33 15.84 8.68
N GLU A 32 4.71 16.96 9.05
CA GLU A 32 3.26 17.15 8.97
C GLU A 32 2.76 17.09 7.52
N PHE A 33 3.51 17.64 6.57
CA PHE A 33 3.21 17.57 5.14
C PHE A 33 3.22 16.12 4.63
N LEU A 34 4.24 15.33 4.98
CA LEU A 34 4.36 13.93 4.56
C LEU A 34 3.25 13.07 5.14
N VAL A 35 2.89 13.27 6.40
CA VAL A 35 1.78 12.54 7.04
C VAL A 35 0.45 12.87 6.37
N SER A 36 0.13 14.16 6.25
CA SER A 36 -1.20 14.62 5.85
C SER A 36 -1.50 14.40 4.37
N HIS A 37 -0.48 14.41 3.52
CA HIS A 37 -0.67 14.37 2.06
C HIS A 37 -0.23 13.07 1.39
N PHE A 38 0.63 12.28 2.03
CA PHE A 38 1.22 11.09 1.38
C PHE A 38 1.02 9.82 2.21
N LEU A 39 1.54 9.77 3.43
CA LEU A 39 1.56 8.52 4.22
C LEU A 39 0.17 7.96 4.52
N GLU A 40 -0.81 8.82 4.82
CA GLU A 40 -2.20 8.36 5.02
C GLU A 40 -2.83 7.79 3.74
N GLU A 41 -2.51 8.38 2.58
CA GLU A 41 -3.04 7.93 1.29
C GLU A 41 -2.37 6.65 0.80
N GLU A 42 -1.04 6.54 0.95
CA GLU A 42 -0.27 5.34 0.63
C GLU A 42 -0.82 4.11 1.38
N VAL A 43 -1.09 4.24 2.67
CA VAL A 43 -1.67 3.15 3.47
C VAL A 43 -3.05 2.74 2.94
N LYS A 44 -3.88 3.69 2.51
CA LYS A 44 -5.20 3.40 1.91
C LYS A 44 -5.05 2.67 0.57
N ILE A 45 -4.13 3.13 -0.28
CA ILE A 45 -3.85 2.54 -1.60
C ILE A 45 -3.34 1.10 -1.45
N ILE A 46 -2.31 0.90 -0.62
CA ILE A 46 -1.70 -0.42 -0.38
C ILE A 46 -2.75 -1.40 0.14
N ARG A 47 -3.57 -1.01 1.12
CA ARG A 47 -4.65 -1.86 1.65
C ARG A 47 -5.66 -2.24 0.59
N LYS A 48 -6.15 -1.25 -0.18
CA LYS A 48 -7.12 -1.49 -1.25
C LYS A 48 -6.56 -2.46 -2.30
N MET A 49 -5.28 -2.30 -2.65
CA MET A 49 -4.63 -3.20 -3.61
C MET A 49 -4.44 -4.60 -3.04
N ASP A 50 -4.02 -4.75 -1.78
CA ASP A 50 -3.90 -6.06 -1.10
C ASP A 50 -5.26 -6.79 -1.05
N ASP A 51 -6.35 -6.08 -0.72
CA ASP A 51 -7.71 -6.62 -0.70
C ASP A 51 -8.15 -7.09 -2.10
N GLN A 52 -7.92 -6.27 -3.13
CA GLN A 52 -8.23 -6.62 -4.51
C GLN A 52 -7.42 -7.84 -4.98
N LEU A 53 -6.14 -7.92 -4.63
CA LEU A 53 -5.27 -9.05 -4.98
C LEU A 53 -5.72 -10.34 -4.29
N THR A 54 -6.13 -10.24 -3.03
CA THR A 54 -6.70 -11.37 -2.26
C THR A 54 -7.98 -11.88 -2.91
N ASN A 55 -8.87 -10.98 -3.31
CA ASN A 55 -10.10 -11.35 -4.03
C ASN A 55 -9.81 -12.02 -5.38
N LEU A 56 -8.86 -11.50 -6.16
CA LEU A 56 -8.46 -12.10 -7.44
C LEU A 56 -7.85 -13.49 -7.26
N ARG A 57 -6.97 -13.66 -6.27
CA ARG A 57 -6.37 -14.98 -5.96
C ARG A 57 -7.42 -15.99 -5.52
N ARG A 58 -8.44 -15.56 -4.77
CA ARG A 58 -9.56 -16.42 -4.36
C ARG A 58 -10.40 -16.85 -5.57
N LEU A 59 -10.72 -15.94 -6.48
CA LEU A 59 -11.46 -16.27 -7.70
C LEU A 59 -10.67 -17.17 -8.65
N ALA A 60 -9.34 -17.04 -8.66
CA ALA A 60 -8.46 -17.92 -9.43
C ALA A 60 -8.23 -19.29 -8.77
N SER A 61 -8.75 -19.53 -7.56
CA SER A 61 -8.60 -20.82 -6.88
C SER A 61 -9.45 -21.90 -7.56
N PRO A 62 -8.93 -23.12 -7.77
CA PRO A 62 -9.67 -24.22 -8.38
C PRO A 62 -11.01 -24.54 -7.70
N GLU A 63 -11.12 -24.33 -6.39
CA GLU A 63 -12.36 -24.52 -5.64
C GLU A 63 -13.47 -23.56 -6.07
N ALA A 64 -13.14 -22.32 -6.45
CA ALA A 64 -14.12 -21.35 -6.95
C ALA A 64 -14.63 -21.75 -8.35
N VAL A 65 -13.73 -22.23 -9.21
CA VAL A 65 -14.08 -22.71 -10.56
C VAL A 65 -15.00 -23.94 -10.49
N LEU A 66 -14.73 -24.88 -9.57
CA LEU A 66 -15.55 -26.07 -9.37
C LEU A 66 -16.91 -25.77 -8.72
N SER A 67 -17.00 -24.74 -7.87
CA SER A 67 -18.26 -24.29 -7.26
C SER A 67 -19.18 -23.56 -8.23
N GLU A 68 -18.65 -22.92 -9.28
CA GLU A 68 -19.46 -22.25 -10.31
C GLU A 68 -19.85 -23.19 -11.47
N SER A 69 -19.25 -24.39 -11.54
CA SER A 69 -19.51 -25.39 -12.57
C SER A 69 -20.35 -26.59 -12.10
N LEU A 70 -20.92 -26.51 -10.90
CA LEU A 70 -21.95 -27.41 -10.34
C LEU A 70 -23.23 -26.62 -10.03
#